data_AF-A0A8J7AVN3-F1
#
_entry.id   AF-A0A8J7AVN3-F1
#
_cell.length_a   1.000
_cell.length_b   1.000
_cell.length_c   1.000
_cell.angle_alpha   90.00
_cell.angle_beta   90.00
_cell.angle_gamma   90.00
#
_symmetry.space_group_name_H-M   'P 1'
#
loop_
_entity.id
_entity.type
_entity.pdbx_description
1 polymer ?
#
loop_
_entity_poly.entity_id
_entity_poly.type
_entity_poly.pdbx_seq_one_letter_code
_entity_poly.pdbx_strand_id
1 'polypeptide(L)'
;MEGEGSQAELAARLEALEARVEGFIQQGITERVARLEDALTLVTDVERYQPLQRLLKTGKLLEADEETVRVILQEAGTPDREDLTPNAIRLFPCSVLRVVDRLWTTYTGGRFGFSIQLQIYQSVGGTLESAIAQDSAVLNRLGEQVGWRQNNQWKTIDQARHDLDDPVGCYPVVWWDSPYGAKMVNYFMARLFTCEL
;
A
#
# COMPACT_ATOMS: atom_id res chain seq x y z
N MET A 1 4.83 20.99 71.27
CA MET A 1 3.83 20.97 70.17
C MET A 1 4.43 21.49 68.86
N GLU A 2 5.76 21.48 68.67
CA GLU A 2 6.43 21.90 67.42
C GLU A 2 6.98 20.70 66.62
N GLY A 3 7.13 19.52 67.26
CA GLY A 3 7.67 18.32 66.61
C GLY A 3 6.70 17.60 65.67
N GLU A 4 5.40 17.57 66.00
CA GLU A 4 4.37 16.90 65.17
C GLU A 4 4.12 17.62 63.84
N GLY A 5 4.18 18.95 63.82
CA GLY A 5 4.01 19.73 62.59
C GLY A 5 5.14 19.53 61.58
N SER A 6 6.39 19.42 62.06
CA SER A 6 7.57 19.15 61.23
C SER A 6 7.56 17.73 60.65
N GLN A 7 7.08 16.75 61.43
CA GLN A 7 6.96 15.36 60.98
C GLN A 7 5.88 15.18 59.91
N ALA A 8 4.73 15.85 60.07
CA ALA A 8 3.65 15.86 59.09
C ALA A 8 4.10 16.51 57.76
N GLU A 9 4.88 17.59 57.83
CA GLU A 9 5.41 18.25 56.64
C GLU A 9 6.45 17.39 55.90
N LEU A 10 7.30 16.66 56.63
CA LEU A 10 8.24 15.70 56.05
C LEU A 10 7.52 14.54 55.36
N ALA A 11 6.46 13.99 55.97
CA ALA A 11 5.65 12.93 55.38
C ALA A 11 4.98 13.39 54.09
N ALA A 12 4.36 14.58 54.08
CA ALA A 12 3.74 15.15 52.89
C ALA A 12 4.74 15.39 51.74
N ARG A 13 5.98 15.80 52.08
CA ARG A 13 7.05 15.97 51.08
C ARG A 13 7.53 14.64 50.51
N LEU A 14 7.54 13.58 51.32
CA LEU A 14 7.91 12.23 50.88
C LEU A 14 6.86 11.67 49.91
N GLU A 15 5.58 11.75 50.26
CA GLU A 15 4.47 11.32 49.37
C GLU A 15 4.49 12.10 48.04
N ALA A 16 4.74 13.41 48.09
CA ALA A 16 4.86 14.22 46.88
C ALA A 16 6.07 13.82 46.01
N LEU A 17 7.16 13.34 46.63
CA LEU A 17 8.33 12.85 45.90
C LEU A 17 8.06 11.47 45.29
N GLU A 18 7.41 10.58 46.03
CA GLU A 18 7.00 9.25 45.56
C GLU A 18 6.06 9.35 44.36
N ALA A 19 5.01 10.17 44.44
CA ALA A 19 4.09 10.41 43.32
C ALA A 19 4.79 10.97 42.07
N ARG A 20 5.82 11.82 42.26
CA ARG A 20 6.62 12.36 41.14
C ARG A 20 7.52 11.30 40.52
N VAL A 21 8.11 10.42 41.33
CA VAL A 21 8.94 9.30 40.85
C VAL A 21 8.08 8.30 40.09
N GLU A 22 6.91 7.94 40.61
CA GLU A 22 5.95 7.08 39.92
C GLU A 22 5.48 7.69 38.60
N GLY A 23 5.16 8.98 38.59
CA GLY A 23 4.82 9.69 37.35
C GLY A 23 5.93 9.65 36.30
N PHE A 24 7.19 9.82 36.71
CA PHE A 24 8.34 9.75 35.79
C PHE A 24 8.55 8.33 35.24
N ILE A 25 8.40 7.31 36.09
CA ILE A 25 8.47 5.90 35.68
C ILE A 25 7.34 5.58 34.69
N GLN A 26 6.10 6.00 34.98
CA GLN A 26 4.93 5.74 34.13
C GLN A 26 5.05 6.44 32.76
N GLN A 27 5.57 7.67 32.74
CA GLN A 27 5.87 8.38 31.49
C GLN A 27 6.94 7.65 30.67
N GLY A 28 8.06 7.26 31.31
CA GLY A 28 9.13 6.52 30.63
C GLY A 28 8.68 5.16 30.09
N ILE A 29 7.78 4.46 30.79
CA ILE A 29 7.17 3.22 30.31
C ILE A 29 6.28 3.49 29.10
N THR A 30 5.39 4.48 29.19
CA THR A 30 4.48 4.85 28.09
C THR A 30 5.24 5.20 26.81
N GLU A 31 6.31 6.00 26.91
CA GLU A 31 7.14 6.35 25.74
C GLU A 31 7.88 5.15 25.14
N ARG A 32 8.28 4.18 25.97
CA ARG A 32 8.93 2.95 25.50
C ARG A 32 7.93 2.03 24.81
N VAL A 33 6.70 1.94 25.32
CA VAL A 33 5.62 1.18 24.69
C VAL A 33 5.28 1.79 23.33
N ALA A 34 5.06 3.10 23.24
CA ALA A 34 4.79 3.77 21.97
C ALA A 34 5.92 3.56 20.94
N ARG A 35 7.19 3.67 21.37
CA ARG A 35 8.33 3.38 20.49
C ARG A 35 8.40 1.93 20.03
N LEU A 36 8.02 0.97 20.89
CA LEU A 36 7.96 -0.44 20.53
C LEU A 36 6.78 -0.74 19.61
N GLU A 37 5.63 -0.07 19.78
CA GLU A 37 4.48 -0.16 18.89
C GLU A 37 4.82 0.40 17.49
N ASP A 38 5.48 1.56 17.41
CA ASP A 38 5.97 2.14 16.15
C ASP A 38 6.99 1.23 15.46
N ALA A 39 7.95 0.68 16.23
CA ALA A 39 8.95 -0.24 15.70
C ALA A 39 8.34 -1.58 15.25
N LEU A 40 7.34 -2.09 15.98
CA LEU A 40 6.62 -3.32 15.62
C LEU A 40 5.82 -3.14 14.34
N THR A 41 5.19 -1.97 14.16
CA THR A 41 4.51 -1.57 12.91
C THR A 41 5.48 -1.58 11.73
N LEU A 42 6.70 -1.06 11.92
CA LEU A 42 7.75 -1.09 10.91
C LEU A 42 8.26 -2.51 10.60
N VAL A 43 8.37 -3.40 11.59
CA VAL A 43 8.81 -4.79 11.39
C VAL A 43 7.78 -5.57 10.57
N THR A 44 6.49 -5.42 10.85
CA THR A 44 5.42 -6.09 10.08
C THR A 44 5.38 -5.63 8.63
N ASP A 45 5.65 -4.34 8.37
CA ASP A 45 5.76 -3.82 7.01
C ASP A 45 7.00 -4.36 6.29
N VAL A 46 8.14 -4.43 6.99
CA VAL A 46 9.36 -5.04 6.43
C VAL A 46 9.09 -6.49 6.03
N GLU A 47 8.52 -7.33 6.90
CA GLU A 47 8.22 -8.72 6.56
C GLU A 47 7.23 -8.85 5.39
N ARG A 48 6.21 -8.00 5.35
CA ARG A 48 5.20 -7.99 4.29
C ARG A 48 5.78 -7.65 2.92
N TYR A 49 6.60 -6.61 2.83
CA TYR A 49 7.08 -6.08 1.55
C TYR A 49 8.47 -6.62 1.14
N GLN A 50 9.20 -7.26 2.04
CA GLN A 50 10.55 -7.80 1.74
C GLN A 50 10.56 -8.82 0.58
N PRO A 51 9.57 -9.73 0.42
CA PRO A 51 9.55 -10.61 -0.75
C PRO A 51 9.41 -9.82 -2.05
N LEU A 52 8.44 -8.90 -2.14
CA LEU A 52 8.26 -8.02 -3.30
C LEU A 52 9.53 -7.22 -3.62
N GLN A 53 10.13 -6.61 -2.60
CA GLN A 53 11.37 -5.86 -2.74
C GLN A 53 12.51 -6.73 -3.30
N ARG A 54 12.68 -7.96 -2.81
CA ARG A 54 13.73 -8.86 -3.27
C ARG A 54 13.52 -9.27 -4.72
N LEU A 55 12.28 -9.59 -5.11
CA LEU A 55 11.94 -9.99 -6.47
C LEU A 55 12.21 -8.85 -7.46
N LEU A 56 11.74 -7.65 -7.16
CA LEU A 56 11.99 -6.46 -7.97
C LEU A 56 13.48 -6.13 -8.08
N LYS A 57 14.22 -6.18 -6.96
CA LYS A 57 15.67 -5.93 -6.95
C LYS A 57 16.46 -6.96 -7.78
N THR A 58 15.94 -8.18 -7.92
CA THR A 58 16.57 -9.25 -8.71
C THR A 58 16.05 -9.32 -10.15
N GLY A 59 15.15 -8.41 -10.55
CA GLY A 59 14.60 -8.34 -11.91
C GLY A 59 13.58 -9.44 -12.23
N LYS A 60 13.06 -10.13 -11.21
CA LYS A 60 12.05 -11.19 -11.36
C LYS A 60 10.65 -10.57 -11.44
N LEU A 61 10.33 -9.98 -12.59
CA LEU A 61 9.15 -9.12 -12.71
C LEU A 61 7.82 -9.89 -12.65
N LEU A 62 7.76 -11.10 -13.23
CA LEU A 62 6.56 -11.92 -13.16
C LEU A 62 6.25 -12.31 -11.71
N GLU A 63 7.24 -12.87 -11.00
CA GLU A 63 7.06 -13.24 -9.60
C GLU A 63 6.77 -12.02 -8.73
N ALA A 64 7.36 -10.85 -9.02
CA ALA A 64 7.05 -9.60 -8.32
C ALA A 64 5.59 -9.15 -8.54
N ASP A 65 5.02 -9.41 -9.71
CA ASP A 65 3.63 -9.07 -10.04
C ASP A 65 2.65 -9.98 -9.30
N GLU A 66 2.92 -11.29 -9.27
CA GLU A 66 2.17 -12.24 -8.44
C GLU A 66 2.25 -11.88 -6.94
N GLU A 67 3.45 -11.52 -6.49
CA GLU A 67 3.71 -11.10 -5.12
C GLU A 67 2.99 -9.79 -4.77
N THR A 68 2.84 -8.88 -5.73
CA THR A 68 2.06 -7.64 -5.56
C THR A 68 0.60 -7.95 -5.23
N VAL A 69 0.01 -8.93 -5.93
CA VAL A 69 -1.35 -9.40 -5.63
C VAL A 69 -1.41 -9.97 -4.22
N ARG A 70 -0.44 -10.82 -3.85
CA ARG A 70 -0.37 -11.44 -2.51
C ARG A 70 -0.36 -10.38 -1.41
N VAL A 71 0.44 -9.33 -1.57
CA VAL A 71 0.51 -8.20 -0.63
C VAL A 71 -0.82 -7.45 -0.53
N ILE A 72 -1.48 -7.17 -1.64
CA ILE A 72 -2.78 -6.48 -1.65
C ILE A 72 -3.86 -7.33 -0.99
N LEU A 73 -3.91 -8.63 -1.30
CA LEU A 73 -4.85 -9.58 -0.71
C LEU A 73 -4.62 -9.77 0.80
N GLN A 74 -3.36 -9.86 1.21
CA GLN A 74 -2.99 -9.94 2.62
C GLN A 74 -3.47 -8.70 3.40
N GLU A 75 -3.34 -7.49 2.85
CA GLU A 75 -3.87 -6.28 3.48
C GLU A 75 -5.40 -6.23 3.48
N ALA A 76 -6.03 -6.73 2.42
CA ALA A 76 -7.49 -6.79 2.34
C ALA A 76 -8.10 -7.88 3.25
N GLY A 77 -7.27 -8.75 3.84
CA GLY A 77 -7.72 -9.80 4.76
C GLY A 77 -8.44 -10.97 4.09
N THR A 78 -8.21 -11.20 2.79
CA THR A 78 -8.78 -12.34 2.05
C THR A 78 -7.70 -13.04 1.21
N PRO A 79 -7.75 -14.38 1.06
CA PRO A 79 -6.87 -15.11 0.16
C PRO A 79 -7.28 -15.02 -1.32
N ASP A 80 -8.51 -14.56 -1.63
CA ASP A 80 -9.06 -14.58 -2.99
C ASP A 80 -9.48 -13.17 -3.43
N ARG A 81 -9.14 -12.82 -4.67
CA ARG A 81 -9.62 -11.58 -5.29
C ARG A 81 -11.13 -11.58 -5.47
N GLU A 82 -11.73 -12.78 -5.58
CA GLU A 82 -13.17 -12.93 -5.70
C GLU A 82 -13.92 -12.44 -4.46
N ASP A 83 -13.30 -12.49 -3.28
CA ASP A 83 -13.94 -12.02 -2.05
C ASP A 83 -13.91 -10.48 -1.90
N LEU A 84 -13.16 -9.78 -2.75
CA LEU A 84 -13.00 -8.33 -2.65
C LEU A 84 -14.26 -7.60 -3.12
N THR A 85 -15.04 -7.13 -2.15
CA THR A 85 -16.17 -6.26 -2.44
C THR A 85 -15.71 -4.89 -2.97
N PRO A 86 -16.52 -4.21 -3.79
CA PRO A 86 -16.24 -2.83 -4.21
C PRO A 86 -16.00 -1.87 -3.03
N ASN A 87 -16.67 -2.09 -1.90
CA ASN A 87 -16.48 -1.27 -0.70
C ASN A 87 -15.11 -1.53 -0.04
N ALA A 88 -14.64 -2.78 -0.03
CA ALA A 88 -13.30 -3.10 0.45
C ALA A 88 -12.23 -2.36 -0.37
N ILE A 89 -12.35 -2.34 -1.71
CA ILE A 89 -11.43 -1.58 -2.58
C ILE A 89 -11.49 -0.07 -2.29
N ARG A 90 -12.70 0.50 -2.18
CA ARG A 90 -12.86 1.94 -1.89
C ARG A 90 -12.21 2.36 -0.57
N LEU A 91 -12.18 1.47 0.40
CA LEU A 91 -11.57 1.71 1.71
C LEU A 91 -10.13 1.22 1.81
N PHE A 92 -9.60 0.56 0.77
CA PHE A 92 -8.28 -0.05 0.78
C PHE A 92 -7.20 1.00 1.11
N PRO A 93 -6.27 0.74 2.05
CA PRO A 93 -5.37 1.77 2.53
C PRO A 93 -4.42 2.33 1.46
N CYS A 94 -4.42 3.66 1.30
CA CYS A 94 -3.53 4.33 0.36
C CYS A 94 -2.05 4.17 0.73
N SER A 95 -1.73 3.97 2.01
CA SER A 95 -0.36 3.70 2.48
C SER A 95 0.22 2.46 1.82
N VAL A 96 -0.55 1.37 1.74
CA VAL A 96 -0.10 0.12 1.10
C VAL A 96 0.12 0.31 -0.39
N LEU A 97 -0.80 0.98 -1.09
CA LEU A 97 -0.66 1.27 -2.52
C LEU A 97 0.58 2.10 -2.82
N ARG A 98 0.86 3.13 -2.00
CA ARG A 98 2.06 3.97 -2.14
C ARG A 98 3.35 3.20 -1.87
N VAL A 99 3.36 2.28 -0.91
CA VAL A 99 4.55 1.44 -0.64
C VAL A 99 4.82 0.50 -1.81
N VAL A 100 3.78 -0.20 -2.29
CA VAL A 100 3.88 -1.09 -3.47
C VAL A 100 4.38 -0.31 -4.69
N ASP A 101 3.76 0.83 -4.98
CA ASP A 101 4.14 1.68 -6.11
C ASP A 101 5.58 2.18 -6.01
N ARG A 102 6.00 2.62 -4.82
CA ARG A 102 7.37 3.07 -4.58
C ARG A 102 8.38 1.96 -4.82
N LEU A 103 8.07 0.72 -4.45
CA LEU A 103 8.96 -0.42 -4.71
C LEU A 103 9.09 -0.66 -6.21
N TRP A 104 7.98 -0.73 -6.94
CA TRP A 104 7.98 -0.90 -8.40
C TRP A 104 8.77 0.20 -9.09
N THR A 105 8.45 1.47 -8.83
CA THR A 105 9.12 2.61 -9.47
C THR A 105 10.61 2.67 -9.12
N THR A 106 11.00 2.40 -7.87
CA THR A 106 12.41 2.43 -7.44
C THR A 106 13.26 1.38 -8.16
N TYR A 107 12.79 0.14 -8.20
CA TYR A 107 13.60 -0.98 -8.70
C TYR A 107 13.48 -1.23 -10.20
N THR A 108 12.57 -0.54 -10.88
CA THR A 108 12.38 -0.63 -12.34
C THR A 108 12.79 0.64 -13.08
N GLY A 109 13.46 1.57 -12.40
CA GLY A 109 13.92 2.82 -13.00
C GLY A 109 12.78 3.76 -13.40
N GLY A 110 11.68 3.74 -12.63
CA GLY A 110 10.50 4.57 -12.87
C GLY A 110 9.65 4.13 -14.06
N ARG A 111 9.87 2.94 -14.63
CA ARG A 111 9.12 2.46 -15.79
C ARG A 111 7.80 1.80 -15.44
N PHE A 112 7.72 1.17 -14.27
CA PHE A 112 6.57 0.37 -13.85
C PHE A 112 6.06 0.84 -12.48
N GLY A 113 4.78 0.63 -12.22
CA GLY A 113 4.08 1.12 -11.04
C GLY A 113 2.63 1.50 -11.32
N PHE A 114 1.81 1.53 -10.27
CA PHE A 114 0.42 1.98 -10.35
C PHE A 114 0.32 3.48 -10.63
N SER A 115 1.25 4.31 -10.11
CA SER A 115 1.32 5.74 -10.42
C SER A 115 1.62 5.97 -11.91
N ILE A 116 2.51 5.17 -12.50
CA ILE A 116 2.81 5.21 -13.93
C ILE A 116 1.58 4.80 -14.76
N GLN A 117 0.87 3.74 -14.36
CA GLN A 117 -0.38 3.34 -15.01
C GLN A 117 -1.45 4.43 -14.91
N LEU A 118 -1.58 5.08 -13.74
CA LEU A 118 -2.52 6.18 -13.53
C LEU A 118 -2.19 7.40 -14.40
N GLN A 119 -0.91 7.77 -14.52
CA GLN A 119 -0.46 8.85 -15.41
C GLN A 119 -0.78 8.54 -16.87
N ILE A 120 -0.56 7.30 -17.31
CA ILE A 120 -0.90 6.88 -18.68
C ILE A 120 -2.42 6.89 -18.87
N TYR A 121 -3.19 6.40 -17.91
CA TYR A 121 -4.66 6.46 -17.93
C TYR A 121 -5.16 7.90 -18.09
N GLN A 122 -4.57 8.85 -17.35
CA GLN A 122 -4.87 10.28 -17.50
C GLN A 122 -4.49 10.82 -18.88
N SER A 123 -3.32 10.44 -19.40
CA SER A 123 -2.82 10.91 -20.71
C SER A 123 -3.70 10.48 -21.89
N VAL A 124 -4.39 9.33 -21.77
CA VAL A 124 -5.35 8.86 -22.77
C VAL A 124 -6.75 9.43 -22.57
N GLY A 125 -6.90 10.44 -21.70
CA GLY A 125 -8.15 11.15 -21.42
C GLY A 125 -8.98 10.55 -20.29
N GLY A 126 -8.38 9.68 -19.46
CA GLY A 126 -9.03 9.13 -18.28
C GLY A 126 -9.10 10.11 -17.12
N THR A 127 -10.22 10.09 -16.41
CA THR A 127 -10.46 10.87 -15.20
C THR A 127 -11.06 9.99 -14.10
N LEU A 128 -11.21 10.53 -12.90
CA LEU A 128 -11.95 9.84 -11.84
C LEU A 128 -13.39 9.53 -12.29
N GLU A 129 -14.04 10.46 -12.99
CA GLU A 129 -15.38 10.28 -13.53
C GLU A 129 -15.42 9.17 -14.58
N SER A 130 -14.45 9.08 -15.49
CA SER A 130 -14.41 8.00 -16.48
C SER A 130 -14.17 6.63 -15.84
N ALA A 131 -13.35 6.57 -14.78
CA ALA A 131 -13.15 5.35 -14.01
C ALA A 131 -14.44 4.92 -13.30
N ILE A 132 -15.15 5.85 -12.63
CA ILE A 132 -16.42 5.57 -11.97
C ILE A 132 -17.51 5.17 -12.98
N ALA A 133 -17.56 5.85 -14.13
CA ALA A 133 -18.50 5.57 -15.22
C ALA A 133 -18.15 4.31 -16.02
N GLN A 134 -17.01 3.67 -15.74
CA GLN A 134 -16.54 2.45 -16.40
C GLN A 134 -16.35 2.63 -17.91
N ASP A 135 -15.76 3.75 -18.33
CA ASP A 135 -15.52 4.05 -19.73
C ASP A 135 -14.52 3.06 -20.36
N SER A 136 -15.07 2.07 -21.05
CA SER A 136 -14.31 1.03 -21.74
C SER A 136 -13.37 1.57 -22.82
N ALA A 137 -13.67 2.72 -23.45
CA ALA A 137 -12.82 3.30 -24.48
C ALA A 137 -11.53 3.87 -23.91
N VAL A 138 -11.58 4.45 -22.70
CA VAL A 138 -10.38 4.89 -21.97
C VAL A 138 -9.55 3.68 -21.55
N LEU A 139 -10.19 2.64 -21.00
CA LEU A 139 -9.48 1.43 -20.58
C LEU A 139 -8.81 0.69 -21.75
N ASN A 140 -9.47 0.61 -22.90
CA ASN A 140 -8.90 0.05 -24.12
C ASN A 140 -7.65 0.82 -24.58
N ARG A 141 -7.70 2.16 -24.56
CA ARG A 141 -6.55 3.00 -24.90
C ARG A 141 -5.40 2.86 -23.91
N LEU A 142 -5.70 2.77 -22.61
CA LEU A 142 -4.68 2.43 -21.60
C LEU A 142 -4.00 1.12 -21.97
N GLY A 143 -4.79 0.05 -22.17
CA GLY A 143 -4.28 -1.27 -22.52
C GLY A 143 -3.42 -1.29 -23.79
N GLU A 144 -3.76 -0.47 -24.80
CA GLU A 144 -2.93 -0.29 -25.99
C GLU A 144 -1.60 0.40 -25.69
N GLN A 145 -1.59 1.42 -24.82
CA GLN A 145 -0.37 2.16 -24.45
C GLN A 145 0.59 1.32 -23.61
N VAL A 146 0.08 0.57 -22.64
CA VAL A 146 0.91 -0.25 -21.72
C VAL A 146 1.15 -1.67 -22.24
N GLY A 147 0.65 -2.00 -23.44
CA GLY A 147 0.91 -3.27 -24.11
C GLY A 147 0.06 -4.45 -23.64
N TRP A 148 -1.00 -4.23 -22.87
CA TRP A 148 -1.98 -5.26 -22.49
C TRP A 148 -2.97 -5.60 -23.59
N ARG A 149 -3.08 -4.76 -24.63
CA ARG A 149 -4.08 -4.90 -25.68
C ARG A 149 -3.48 -4.62 -27.05
N GLN A 150 -3.75 -5.48 -28.01
CA GLN A 150 -3.28 -5.34 -29.40
C GLN A 150 -4.33 -5.88 -30.37
N ASN A 151 -4.49 -5.26 -31.54
CA ASN A 151 -5.43 -5.71 -32.58
C ASN A 151 -6.86 -5.96 -32.09
N ASN A 152 -7.35 -5.08 -31.21
CA ASN A 152 -8.64 -5.21 -30.55
C ASN A 152 -8.82 -6.40 -29.59
N GLN A 153 -7.74 -7.03 -29.14
CA GLN A 153 -7.76 -8.16 -28.22
C GLN A 153 -6.87 -7.91 -27.00
N TRP A 154 -7.38 -8.28 -25.82
CA TRP A 154 -6.59 -8.30 -24.59
C TRP A 154 -5.63 -9.48 -24.62
N LYS A 155 -4.37 -9.22 -24.29
CA LYS A 155 -3.31 -10.22 -24.21
C LYS A 155 -3.39 -10.97 -22.88
N THR A 156 -3.01 -12.24 -22.89
CA THR A 156 -2.77 -12.96 -21.63
C THR A 156 -1.43 -12.55 -21.04
N ILE A 157 -1.29 -12.68 -19.73
CA ILE A 157 -0.06 -12.29 -18.99
C ILE A 157 1.16 -13.05 -19.54
N ASP A 158 0.98 -14.30 -19.95
CA ASP A 158 2.03 -15.17 -20.54
C ASP A 158 2.63 -14.66 -21.86
N GLN A 159 2.06 -13.60 -22.46
CA GLN A 159 2.52 -13.04 -23.73
C GLN A 159 3.52 -11.87 -23.55
N ALA A 160 3.99 -11.61 -22.33
CA ALA A 160 5.01 -10.59 -22.05
C ALA A 160 6.41 -11.22 -21.89
N ARG A 161 7.47 -10.40 -21.99
CA ARG A 161 8.84 -10.88 -21.78
C ARG A 161 9.21 -10.94 -20.30
N HIS A 162 8.51 -10.17 -19.47
CA HIS A 162 8.77 -10.03 -18.04
C HIS A 162 10.15 -9.44 -17.75
N ASP A 163 10.52 -8.44 -18.55
CA ASP A 163 11.78 -7.72 -18.44
C ASP A 163 11.60 -6.19 -18.50
N LEU A 164 12.70 -5.46 -18.34
CA LEU A 164 12.69 -4.00 -18.33
C LEU A 164 12.52 -3.37 -19.71
N ASP A 165 12.49 -4.15 -20.81
CA ASP A 165 12.23 -3.66 -22.16
C ASP A 165 10.73 -3.68 -22.51
N ASP A 166 9.89 -4.33 -21.69
CA ASP A 166 8.44 -4.32 -21.85
C ASP A 166 7.88 -2.87 -21.80
N PRO A 167 6.71 -2.58 -22.40
CA PRO A 167 6.17 -1.22 -22.50
C PRO A 167 6.01 -0.51 -21.14
N VAL A 168 6.24 0.81 -21.11
CA VAL A 168 6.12 1.60 -19.86
C VAL A 168 4.71 1.42 -19.27
N GLY A 169 4.64 1.23 -17.95
CA GLY A 169 3.39 0.98 -17.24
C GLY A 169 2.82 -0.44 -17.39
N CYS A 170 3.48 -1.35 -18.11
CA CYS A 170 3.00 -2.73 -18.29
C CYS A 170 2.81 -3.44 -16.94
N TYR A 171 3.66 -3.21 -15.95
CA TYR A 171 3.56 -3.83 -14.63
C TYR A 171 3.18 -2.83 -13.53
N PRO A 172 2.46 -3.26 -12.47
CA PRO A 172 1.89 -4.59 -12.25
C PRO A 172 0.71 -4.89 -13.21
N VAL A 173 0.66 -6.06 -13.86
CA VAL A 173 -0.44 -6.46 -14.77
C VAL A 173 -1.37 -7.49 -14.15
N VAL A 174 -0.82 -8.42 -13.37
CA VAL A 174 -1.54 -9.59 -12.85
C VAL A 174 -2.76 -9.16 -12.04
N TRP A 175 -2.67 -8.05 -11.29
CA TRP A 175 -3.78 -7.49 -10.52
C TRP A 175 -5.03 -7.17 -11.37
N TRP A 176 -4.84 -6.74 -12.61
CA TRP A 176 -5.94 -6.30 -13.50
C TRP A 176 -6.67 -7.47 -14.16
N ASP A 177 -6.08 -8.67 -14.17
CA ASP A 177 -6.69 -9.90 -14.66
C ASP A 177 -7.63 -10.50 -13.59
N SER A 178 -8.77 -9.83 -13.39
CA SER A 178 -9.80 -10.23 -12.43
C SER A 178 -10.95 -10.97 -13.13
N PRO A 179 -11.47 -12.07 -12.53
CA PRO A 179 -12.63 -12.80 -13.07
C PRO A 179 -13.92 -11.95 -13.10
N TYR A 180 -13.98 -10.84 -12.35
CA TYR A 180 -15.07 -9.86 -12.41
C TYR A 180 -14.96 -8.88 -13.59
N GLY A 181 -13.93 -9.02 -14.42
CA GLY A 181 -13.66 -8.21 -15.59
C GLY A 181 -13.46 -6.72 -15.26
N ALA A 182 -13.88 -5.86 -16.18
CA ALA A 182 -13.61 -4.42 -16.12
C ALA A 182 -14.20 -3.71 -14.89
N LYS A 183 -15.18 -4.28 -14.18
CA LYS A 183 -15.79 -3.61 -13.01
C LYS A 183 -14.79 -3.42 -11.86
N MET A 184 -14.02 -4.45 -11.54
CA MET A 184 -13.01 -4.38 -10.47
C MET A 184 -11.85 -3.47 -10.84
N VAL A 185 -11.42 -3.53 -12.11
CA VAL A 185 -10.42 -2.63 -12.69
C VAL A 185 -10.80 -1.17 -12.47
N ASN A 186 -12.07 -0.82 -12.75
CA ASN A 186 -12.55 0.54 -12.59
C ASN A 186 -12.64 1.02 -11.14
N TYR A 187 -13.08 0.16 -10.20
CA TYR A 187 -13.08 0.51 -8.78
C TYR A 187 -11.68 0.73 -8.24
N PHE A 188 -10.72 -0.11 -8.65
CA PHE A 188 -9.35 0.04 -8.22
C PHE A 188 -8.69 1.25 -8.87
N MET A 189 -8.93 1.51 -10.16
CA MET A 189 -8.47 2.73 -10.83
C MET A 189 -8.99 3.99 -10.14
N ALA A 190 -10.28 4.03 -9.80
CA ALA A 190 -10.85 5.12 -9.01
C ALA A 190 -10.17 5.24 -7.63
N ARG A 191 -9.82 4.11 -7.00
CA ARG A 191 -9.08 4.13 -5.74
C ARG A 191 -7.69 4.76 -5.91
N LEU A 192 -6.96 4.45 -6.98
CA LEU A 192 -5.66 5.07 -7.29
C LEU A 192 -5.78 6.60 -7.38
N PHE A 193 -6.80 7.12 -8.06
CA PHE A 193 -7.09 8.56 -8.09
C PHE A 193 -7.33 9.13 -6.69
N THR A 194 -8.20 8.52 -5.88
CA THR A 194 -8.51 9.04 -4.54
C THR A 194 -7.34 8.95 -3.55
N CYS A 195 -6.37 8.08 -3.85
CA CYS A 195 -5.14 7.96 -3.08
C CYS A 195 -4.04 8.91 -3.56
N GLU A 196 -4.27 9.66 -4.64
CA GLU A 196 -3.32 10.61 -5.23
C GLU A 196 -1.94 9.95 -5.42
N LEU A 197 -1.96 8.76 -6.06
CA LEU A 197 -0.72 8.08 -6.46
C LEU A 197 0.02 8.85 -7.56
#